data_AF-A0A2N0DE70-F1
#
_entry.id   AF-A0A2N0DE70-F1
#
_cell.length_a   1.000
_cell.length_b   1.000
_cell.length_c   1.000
_cell.angle_alpha   90.00
_cell.angle_beta   90.00
_cell.angle_gamma   90.00
#
_symmetry.space_group_name_H-M   'P 1'
#
loop_
_entity.id
_entity.type
_entity.pdbx_description
1 polymer ?
#
loop_
_entity_poly.entity_id
_entity_poly.type
_entity_poly.pdbx_seq_one_letter_code
_entity_poly.pdbx_strand_id
1 'polypeptide(L)' 'MCLSAAQCRAARALLGWSQDQLSAVSKVAKATIANFEAGKRAPYERTLVDIRESLEAAGVAFIAQNGGGAGVRLAKPE' A
#
# COMPACT_ATOMS: atom_id res chain seq x y z
N MET A 1 -10.80 -4.17 6.28
CA MET A 1 -9.54 -4.88 6.55
C MET A 1 -8.39 -3.94 6.25
N CYS A 2 -7.66 -3.51 7.27
CA CYS A 2 -6.79 -2.34 7.24
C CYS A 2 -5.43 -2.62 6.56
N LEU A 3 -5.01 -1.74 5.64
CA LEU A 3 -3.68 -1.73 5.05
C LEU A 3 -2.66 -1.29 6.10
N SER A 4 -1.61 -2.08 6.36
CA SER A 4 -0.53 -1.66 7.25
C SER A 4 0.57 -0.85 6.53
N ALA A 5 1.29 -0.02 7.28
CA ALA A 5 2.43 0.74 6.76
C ALA A 5 3.54 -0.16 6.16
N ALA A 6 3.77 -1.33 6.77
CA ALA A 6 4.72 -2.32 6.25
C ALA A 6 4.26 -2.88 4.90
N GLN A 7 2.98 -3.26 4.79
CA GLN A 7 2.41 -3.76 3.53
C GLN A 7 2.40 -2.69 2.43
N CYS A 8 2.14 -1.42 2.77
CA CYS A 8 2.22 -0.32 1.81
C CYS A 8 3.63 -0.17 1.23
N ARG A 9 4.66 -0.16 2.09
CA ARG A 9 6.07 -0.08 1.63
C ARG A 9 6.46 -1.29 0.80
N ALA A 10 6.07 -2.49 1.22
CA ALA A 10 6.35 -3.73 0.48
C ALA A 10 5.68 -3.73 -0.89
N ALA A 11 4.41 -3.34 -0.98
CA ALA A 11 3.68 -3.23 -2.23
C ALA A 11 4.34 -2.27 -3.22
N ARG A 12 4.75 -1.08 -2.74
CA ARG A 12 5.51 -0.15 -3.59
C ARG A 12 6.85 -0.72 -4.04
N ALA A 13 7.57 -1.41 -3.16
CA ALA A 13 8.84 -2.02 -3.52
C ALA A 13 8.67 -3.08 -4.62
N LEU A 14 7.62 -3.92 -4.54
CA LEU A 14 7.30 -4.89 -5.58
C LEU A 14 6.99 -4.23 -6.93
N LEU A 15 6.35 -3.07 -6.92
CA LEU A 15 6.03 -2.31 -8.13
C LEU A 15 7.17 -1.42 -8.63
N GLY A 16 8.29 -1.33 -7.90
CA GLY A 16 9.35 -0.35 -8.18
C GLY A 16 8.90 1.11 -8.05
N TRP A 17 7.87 1.38 -7.25
CA TRP A 17 7.24 2.70 -7.15
C TRP A 17 7.83 3.61 -6.07
N SER A 18 8.03 4.88 -6.44
CA SER A 18 8.26 5.97 -5.50
C SER A 18 6.97 6.37 -4.75
N GLN A 19 7.12 7.17 -3.69
CA GLN A 19 5.96 7.77 -3.00
C GLN A 19 5.20 8.75 -3.91
N ASP A 20 5.89 9.41 -4.84
CA ASP A 20 5.24 10.31 -5.82
C ASP A 20 4.36 9.53 -6.79
N GLN A 21 4.83 8.36 -7.27
CA GLN A 21 4.03 7.51 -8.15
C GLN A 21 2.77 7.01 -7.43
N LEU A 22 2.91 6.52 -6.19
CA LEU A 22 1.75 6.12 -5.39
C LEU A 22 0.79 7.30 -5.15
N SER A 23 1.34 8.49 -4.88
CA SER A 23 0.54 9.71 -4.70
C SER A 23 -0.28 10.04 -5.95
N ALA A 24 0.34 9.99 -7.13
CA ALA A 24 -0.31 10.27 -8.39
C ALA A 24 -1.45 9.29 -8.70
N VAL A 25 -1.25 7.98 -8.49
CA VAL A 25 -2.29 6.98 -8.81
C VAL A 25 -3.41 6.93 -7.77
N SER A 26 -3.08 7.08 -6.48
CA SER A 26 -4.06 7.00 -5.39
C SER A 26 -4.80 8.30 -5.11
N LYS A 27 -4.35 9.41 -5.73
CA LYS A 27 -4.84 10.77 -5.46
C LYS A 27 -4.71 11.18 -3.99
N VAL A 28 -3.85 10.49 -3.23
CA VAL A 28 -3.51 10.82 -1.85
C VAL A 28 -2.24 11.67 -1.86
N ALA A 29 -2.21 12.75 -1.08
CA ALA A 29 -1.03 13.60 -0.98
C ALA A 29 0.21 12.82 -0.53
N LYS A 30 1.35 13.04 -1.19
CA LYS A 30 2.64 12.42 -0.87
C LYS A 30 2.99 12.51 0.62
N ALA A 31 2.74 13.66 1.25
CA ALA A 31 3.02 13.86 2.67
C ALA A 31 2.19 12.91 3.57
N THR A 32 0.94 12.62 3.19
CA THR A 32 0.09 11.65 3.88
C THR A 32 0.64 10.23 3.74
N ILE A 33 1.05 9.84 2.53
CA ILE A 33 1.70 8.54 2.28
C ILE A 33 2.99 8.41 3.10
N ALA A 34 3.86 9.43 3.07
CA ALA A 34 5.12 9.40 3.81
C ALA A 34 4.92 9.30 5.32
N ASN A 35 3.94 10.03 5.88
CA ASN A 35 3.62 9.96 7.30
C ASN A 35 3.02 8.60 7.70
N PHE A 36 2.16 8.04 6.85
CA PHE A 36 1.60 6.70 7.04
C PHE A 36 2.69 5.64 7.05
N GLU A 37 3.56 5.63 6.05
CA GLU A 37 4.64 4.65 5.92
C GLU A 37 5.68 4.74 7.03
N ALA A 38 5.91 5.94 7.56
CA ALA A 38 6.76 6.18 8.71
C ALA A 38 6.09 5.86 10.06
N GLY A 39 4.81 5.47 10.06
CA GLY A 39 4.04 5.19 11.28
C GLY A 39 3.77 6.42 12.15
N LYS A 40 3.96 7.64 11.62
CA LYS A 40 3.80 8.89 12.38
C LYS A 40 2.34 9.21 12.64
N ARG A 41 1.44 8.87 11.71
CA ARG A 41 -0.01 9.08 11.80
C ARG A 41 -0.74 7.98 11.04
N ALA A 42 -1.85 7.52 11.59
CA ALA A 42 -2.81 6.68 10.86
C ALA A 42 -3.70 7.59 9.99
N PRO A 43 -3.74 7.39 8.66
CA PRO A 43 -4.71 8.04 7.79
C PRO A 43 -6.15 7.63 8.14
N TYR A 44 -7.11 8.39 7.63
CA TYR A 44 -8.51 7.96 7.64
C TYR A 44 -8.66 6.64 6.88
N GLU A 45 -9.64 5.82 7.28
CA GLU A 45 -9.90 4.52 6.66
C GLU A 45 -10.12 4.63 5.15
N ARG A 46 -10.85 5.67 4.70
CA ARG A 46 -11.04 5.94 3.26
C ARG A 46 -9.72 6.11 2.51
N THR A 47 -8.76 6.84 3.08
CA THR A 47 -7.43 7.03 2.47
C THR A 47 -6.67 5.72 2.37
N LEU A 48 -6.78 4.84 3.37
CA LEU A 48 -6.17 3.51 3.33
C LEU A 48 -6.79 2.62 2.26
N VAL A 49 -8.12 2.73 2.05
CA VAL A 49 -8.83 2.06 0.97
C VAL A 49 -8.33 2.55 -0.39
N ASP A 50 -8.27 3.87 -0.62
CA ASP A 50 -7.82 4.45 -1.89
C ASP A 50 -6.37 4.01 -2.23
N ILE A 51 -5.47 4.00 -1.22
CA ILE A 51 -4.10 3.50 -1.38
C ILE A 51 -4.09 2.02 -1.75
N ARG A 52 -4.85 1.19 -1.01
CA ARG A 52 -4.90 -0.25 -1.21
C ARG A 52 -5.42 -0.59 -2.61
N GLU A 53 -6.55 -0.02 -3.01
CA GLU A 53 -7.17 -0.26 -4.31
C GLU A 53 -6.23 0.15 -5.46
N SER A 54 -5.49 1.24 -5.29
CA SER A 54 -4.52 1.70 -6.30
C SER A 54 -3.36 0.73 -6.48
N LEU A 55 -2.86 0.16 -5.37
CA LEU A 55 -1.81 -0.85 -5.39
C LEU A 55 -2.34 -2.17 -5.98
N GLU A 56 -3.56 -2.56 -5.63
CA GLU A 56 -4.21 -3.76 -6.19
C GLU A 56 -4.43 -3.63 -7.70
N ALA A 57 -4.92 -2.48 -8.16
CA ALA A 57 -5.10 -2.17 -9.58
C ALA A 57 -3.77 -2.18 -10.37
N ALA A 58 -2.66 -1.86 -9.71
CA ALA A 58 -1.32 -1.92 -10.30
C ALA A 58 -0.73 -3.34 -10.35
N GLY A 59 -1.45 -4.35 -9.85
CA GLY A 59 -1.03 -5.76 -9.90
C GLY A 59 -0.42 -6.28 -8.60
N VAL A 60 -0.70 -5.65 -7.46
CA VAL A 60 -0.37 -6.21 -6.14
C VAL A 60 -1.55 -7.00 -5.58
N ALA A 61 -1.27 -8.06 -4.83
CA ALA A 61 -2.28 -8.78 -4.03
C ALA A 61 -1.91 -8.75 -2.55
N PHE A 62 -2.85 -8.33 -1.70
CA PHE A 62 -2.69 -8.37 -0.25
C PHE A 62 -3.18 -9.70 0.31
N ILE A 63 -2.37 -10.31 1.16
CA ILE A 63 -2.67 -11.61 1.77
C ILE A 63 -3.05 -11.37 3.23
N ALA A 64 -4.25 -11.81 3.60
CA ALA A 64 -4.69 -11.81 4.99
C ALA A 64 -3.82 -12.74 5.85
N GLN A 65 -3.80 -12.51 7.16
CA GLN A 65 -3.09 -13.39 8.08
C GLN A 65 -3.61 -14.83 7.97
N ASN A 66 -2.72 -15.74 7.58
CA ASN A 66 -3.03 -17.15 7.31
C ASN A 66 -2.13 -18.10 8.13
N GLY A 67 -1.72 -17.66 9.33
CA GLY A 67 -0.77 -18.35 10.21
C GLY A 67 0.64 -17.75 10.23
N GLY A 68 1.05 -17.05 9.15
CA GLY A 68 2.37 -16.41 9.03
C GLY A 68 2.40 -14.88 9.16
N GLY A 69 1.28 -14.25 9.55
CA GLY A 69 1.12 -12.79 9.47
C GLY A 69 0.54 -12.33 8.12
N ALA A 70 0.23 -11.03 8.00
CA ALA A 70 -0.29 -10.45 6.77
C ALA A 70 0.85 -10.22 5.74
N GLY A 71 0.58 -10.45 4.46
CA GLY A 71 1.59 -10.43 3.39
C GLY A 71 1.20 -9.58 2.18
N VAL A 72 2.13 -9.48 1.23
CA VAL A 72 1.97 -8.79 -0.06
C VAL A 72 2.73 -9.56 -1.14
N ARG A 73 2.17 -9.70 -2.34
CA ARG A 73 2.83 -10.31 -3.52
C ARG A 73 2.38 -9.66 -4.82
N LEU A 74 3.07 -9.95 -5.93
CA LEU A 74 2.55 -9.65 -7.27
C LEU A 74 1.38 -10.58 -7.61
N ALA A 75 0.35 -10.03 -8.25
CA ALA A 75 -0.87 -10.74 -8.62
C ALA A 75 -0.66 -11.63 -9.85
N LYS A 76 0.28 -11.27 -10.72
CA LYS A 76 0.67 -12.06 -11.89
C LYS A 76 2.15 -12.47 -11.77
N PRO A 77 2.53 -13.65 -12.27
CA PRO A 77 3.94 -14.00 -12.44
C PRO A 77 4.59 -13.04 -13.44
N GLU A 78 5.89 -12.79 -13.26
CA GLU A 78 6.74 -12.10 -14.24
C GLU A 78 6.98 -12.95 -15.48
#